data_AF-X0TGJ9-F1
#
_entry.id   AF-X0TGJ9-F1
#
_cell.length_a   1.000
_cell.length_b   1.000
_cell.length_c   1.000
_cell.angle_alpha   90.00
_cell.angle_beta   90.00
_cell.angle_gamma   90.00
#
_symmetry.space_group_name_H-M   'P 1'
#
loop_
_entity.id
_entity.type
_entity.pdbx_description
1 polymer ?
#
loop_
_entity_poly.entity_id
_entity_poly.type
_entity_poly.pdbx_seq_one_letter_code
_entity_poly.pdbx_strand_id
1 'polypeptide(L)'
;MTSPSLRRLIRRFRLGRSTLISAVLALVVGLLGYPWAALGVWIGVALFVGNHLLLYEIARSMVTTQSRRMWRLMVVGSSLGRFLVLGVVLALVGVTLGRETLLGACGGLLVTQVNLNLPTR
;
A
#
# COMPACT_ATOMS: atom_id res chain seq x y z
N MET A 1 -11.25 -14.94 13.74
CA MET A 1 -12.23 -15.39 12.73
C MET A 1 -12.21 -14.43 11.53
N THR A 2 -11.56 -14.81 10.43
CA THR A 2 -11.51 -13.98 9.22
C THR A 2 -12.81 -14.16 8.42
N SER A 3 -13.55 -13.07 8.21
CA SER A 3 -14.86 -13.12 7.55
C SER A 3 -14.74 -13.72 6.13
N PRO A 4 -15.78 -14.41 5.62
CA PRO A 4 -15.79 -14.96 4.27
C PRO A 4 -15.70 -13.90 3.17
N SER A 5 -15.93 -12.62 3.50
CA SER A 5 -15.64 -11.47 2.64
C SER A 5 -14.14 -11.15 2.57
N LEU A 6 -13.41 -11.25 3.69
CA LEU A 6 -11.95 -11.04 3.75
C LEU A 6 -11.19 -12.05 2.86
N ARG A 7 -11.59 -13.33 2.89
CA ARG A 7 -10.99 -14.37 2.02
C ARG A 7 -11.28 -14.15 0.54
N ARG A 8 -12.50 -13.73 0.19
CA ARG A 8 -12.85 -13.37 -1.20
C ARG A 8 -12.13 -12.11 -1.66
N LEU A 9 -11.83 -11.18 -0.75
CA LEU A 9 -11.08 -9.95 -1.01
C LEU A 9 -9.60 -10.24 -1.28
N ILE A 10 -8.94 -11.05 -0.44
CA ILE A 10 -7.55 -11.51 -0.65
C ILE A 10 -7.41 -12.30 -1.95
N ARG A 11 -8.47 -13.02 -2.35
CA ARG A 11 -8.50 -13.83 -3.57
C ARG A 11 -8.81 -13.01 -4.83
N ARG A 12 -9.50 -11.87 -4.72
CA ARG A 12 -9.78 -10.94 -5.84
C ARG A 12 -8.70 -9.88 -6.03
N PHE A 13 -8.10 -9.41 -4.94
CA PHE A 13 -6.94 -8.56 -5.03
C PHE A 13 -5.71 -9.44 -5.26
N ARG A 14 -4.97 -9.16 -6.33
CA ARG A 14 -3.64 -9.75 -6.62
C ARG A 14 -2.57 -9.42 -5.56
N LEU A 15 -3.01 -9.05 -4.36
CA LEU A 15 -2.22 -8.70 -3.19
C LEU A 15 -1.22 -9.82 -2.87
N GLY A 16 -1.63 -11.09 -2.92
CA GLY A 16 -0.72 -12.21 -2.63
C GLY A 16 0.50 -12.31 -3.57
N ARG A 17 0.34 -11.99 -4.85
CA ARG A 17 1.43 -12.06 -5.84
C ARG A 17 2.32 -10.81 -5.78
N SER A 18 1.72 -9.66 -5.50
CA SER A 18 2.39 -8.38 -5.23
C SER A 18 3.25 -8.44 -3.96
N THR A 19 2.69 -8.95 -2.86
CA THR A 19 3.43 -9.12 -1.60
C THR A 19 4.52 -10.17 -1.71
N LEU A 20 4.34 -11.25 -2.47
CA LEU A 20 5.39 -12.24 -2.75
C LEU A 20 6.56 -11.62 -3.51
N ILE A 21 6.30 -10.84 -4.55
CA ILE A 21 7.37 -10.18 -5.33
C ILE A 21 8.10 -9.14 -4.48
N SER A 22 7.37 -8.35 -3.69
CA SER A 22 8.00 -7.43 -2.74
C SER A 22 8.78 -8.13 -1.64
N ALA A 23 8.33 -9.29 -1.16
CA ALA A 23 9.06 -10.10 -0.19
C ALA A 23 10.35 -10.68 -0.78
N VAL A 24 10.32 -11.14 -2.04
CA VAL A 24 11.53 -11.60 -2.76
C VAL A 24 12.51 -10.44 -2.96
N LEU A 25 12.04 -9.26 -3.37
CA LEU A 25 12.89 -8.07 -3.50
C LEU A 25 13.49 -7.66 -2.15
N ALA A 26 12.70 -7.65 -1.08
CA ALA A 26 13.20 -7.35 0.26
C ALA A 26 14.25 -8.37 0.72
N LEU A 27 14.06 -9.66 0.41
CA LEU A 27 15.01 -10.72 0.70
C LEU A 27 16.32 -10.52 -0.08
N VAL A 28 16.25 -10.23 -1.38
CA VAL A 28 17.44 -9.97 -2.21
C VAL A 28 18.22 -8.76 -1.69
N VAL A 29 17.54 -7.66 -1.38
CA VAL A 29 18.17 -6.45 -0.83
C VAL A 29 18.79 -6.71 0.55
N GLY A 30 18.12 -7.49 1.40
CA GLY A 30 18.66 -7.92 2.69
C GLY A 30 19.91 -8.79 2.55
N LEU A 31 19.90 -9.73 1.60
CA LEU A 31 21.05 -10.62 1.31
C LEU A 31 22.24 -9.87 0.68
N LEU A 32 22.01 -8.75 0.03
CA LEU A 32 23.05 -7.86 -0.51
C LEU A 32 23.73 -6.98 0.57
N GLY A 33 23.35 -7.13 1.84
CA GLY A 33 23.99 -6.41 2.95
C GLY A 33 23.36 -5.07 3.30
N TYR A 34 22.17 -4.75 2.77
CA TYR A 34 21.44 -3.51 3.05
C TYR A 34 20.17 -3.77 3.89
N PRO A 35 20.31 -4.11 5.19
CA PRO A 35 19.17 -4.48 6.04
C PRO A 35 18.17 -3.34 6.23
N TRP A 36 18.64 -2.08 6.25
CA TRP A 36 17.80 -0.89 6.38
C TRP A 36 16.92 -0.66 5.16
N ALA A 37 17.47 -0.87 3.96
CA ALA A 37 16.70 -0.81 2.72
C ALA A 37 15.65 -1.93 2.66
N ALA A 38 15.97 -3.15 3.11
CA ALA A 38 15.02 -4.25 3.20
C ALA A 38 13.86 -3.96 4.18
N LEU A 39 14.17 -3.38 5.34
CA LEU A 39 13.17 -2.86 6.28
C LEU A 39 12.28 -1.81 5.62
N GLY A 40 12.89 -0.89 4.87
CA GLY A 40 12.20 0.10 4.05
C GLY A 40 11.18 -0.54 3.11
N VAL A 41 11.55 -1.58 2.36
CA VAL A 41 10.64 -2.28 1.44
C VAL A 41 9.40 -2.80 2.17
N TRP A 42 9.57 -3.40 3.35
CA TRP A 42 8.44 -3.85 4.17
C TRP A 42 7.55 -2.70 4.65
N ILE A 43 8.12 -1.57 5.03
CA ILE A 43 7.36 -0.35 5.37
C ILE A 43 6.55 0.12 4.15
N GLY A 44 7.16 0.14 2.96
CA GLY A 44 6.47 0.47 1.71
C GLY A 44 5.30 -0.47 1.41
N VAL A 45 5.47 -1.78 1.62
CA VAL A 45 4.40 -2.78 1.49
C VAL A 45 3.29 -2.55 2.52
N ALA A 46 3.64 -2.29 3.78
CA ALA A 46 2.65 -2.03 4.83
C ALA A 46 1.82 -0.78 4.53
N LEU A 47 2.47 0.31 4.09
CA LEU A 47 1.83 1.53 3.62
C LEU A 47 0.88 1.24 2.46
N PHE A 48 1.32 0.44 1.48
CA PHE A 48 0.50 0.03 0.35
C PHE A 48 -0.77 -0.71 0.76
N VAL A 49 -0.64 -1.68 1.69
CA VAL A 49 -1.75 -2.47 2.23
C VAL A 49 -2.73 -1.58 3.00
N GLY A 50 -2.23 -0.73 3.91
CA GLY A 50 -3.09 0.20 4.67
C GLY A 50 -3.84 1.17 3.76
N ASN A 51 -3.15 1.69 2.76
CA ASN A 51 -3.72 2.57 1.74
C ASN A 51 -4.84 1.88 0.93
N HIS A 52 -4.75 0.57 0.69
CA HIS A 52 -5.79 -0.23 0.05
C HIS A 52 -6.98 -0.52 0.98
N LEU A 53 -6.73 -0.81 2.26
CA LEU A 53 -7.78 -1.03 3.25
C LEU A 53 -8.64 0.23 3.43
N LEU A 54 -8.01 1.42 3.47
CA LEU A 54 -8.72 2.69 3.49
C LEU A 54 -9.62 2.86 2.27
N LEU A 55 -9.10 2.59 1.06
CA LEU A 55 -9.93 2.65 -0.16
C LEU A 55 -11.12 1.70 -0.09
N TYR A 56 -10.94 0.51 0.46
CA TYR A 56 -12.02 -0.46 0.64
C TYR A 56 -13.09 0.07 1.61
N GLU A 57 -12.70 0.63 2.75
CA GLU A 57 -13.67 1.17 3.72
C GLU A 57 -14.44 2.36 3.16
N ILE A 58 -13.76 3.20 2.36
CA ILE A 58 -14.39 4.35 1.71
C ILE A 58 -15.34 3.85 0.62
N ALA A 59 -14.92 2.89 -0.23
CA ALA A 59 -15.81 2.28 -1.22
C ALA A 59 -17.01 1.57 -0.57
N ARG A 60 -16.82 0.88 0.56
CA ARG A 60 -17.89 0.27 1.34
C ARG A 60 -18.87 1.34 1.87
N SER A 61 -18.35 2.43 2.40
CA SER A 61 -19.15 3.58 2.87
C SER A 61 -19.88 4.30 1.73
N MET A 62 -19.33 4.26 0.51
CA MET A 62 -19.99 4.81 -0.68
C MET A 62 -21.20 3.96 -1.10
N VAL A 63 -21.12 2.62 -1.03
CA VAL A 63 -22.25 1.73 -1.38
C VAL A 63 -23.45 1.97 -0.46
N THR A 64 -23.23 2.41 0.77
CA THR A 64 -24.30 2.75 1.73
C THR A 64 -24.85 4.17 1.57
N THR A 65 -24.26 5.01 0.71
CA THR A 65 -24.59 6.45 0.62
C THR A 65 -25.28 6.80 -0.70
N GLN A 66 -26.49 7.36 -0.66
CA GLN A 66 -27.33 7.60 -1.84
C GLN A 66 -27.01 8.87 -2.69
N SER A 67 -26.11 9.75 -2.24
CA SER A 67 -25.89 11.07 -2.85
C SER A 67 -24.67 11.15 -3.78
N ARG A 68 -24.89 11.45 -5.07
CA ARG A 68 -23.82 11.62 -6.09
C ARG A 68 -22.86 12.79 -5.79
N ARG A 69 -23.32 13.85 -5.11
CA ARG A 69 -22.49 15.02 -4.76
C ARG A 69 -21.55 14.69 -3.59
N MET A 70 -22.07 13.95 -2.61
CA MET A 70 -21.29 13.46 -1.47
C MET A 70 -20.23 12.45 -1.91
N TRP A 71 -20.55 11.61 -2.91
CA TRP A 71 -19.62 10.68 -3.54
C TRP A 71 -18.35 11.37 -4.09
N ARG A 72 -18.50 12.47 -4.86
CA ARG A 72 -17.35 13.20 -5.41
C ARG A 72 -16.47 13.81 -4.31
N LEU A 73 -17.09 14.41 -3.28
CA LEU A 73 -16.35 15.01 -2.17
C LEU A 73 -15.58 13.95 -1.35
N MET A 74 -16.18 12.78 -1.11
CA MET A 74 -15.50 11.69 -0.41
C MET A 74 -14.32 11.13 -1.21
N VAL A 75 -14.43 11.01 -2.53
CA VAL A 75 -13.32 10.54 -3.37
C VAL A 75 -12.15 11.53 -3.38
N VAL A 76 -12.44 12.83 -3.55
CA VAL A 76 -11.41 13.88 -3.56
C VAL A 76 -10.75 14.00 -2.18
N GLY A 77 -11.55 14.07 -1.10
CA GLY A 77 -11.04 14.14 0.27
C GLY A 77 -10.23 12.91 0.66
N SER A 78 -10.69 11.71 0.28
CA SER A 78 -9.95 10.46 0.47
C SER A 78 -8.59 10.48 -0.22
N SER A 79 -8.55 10.95 -1.47
CA SER A 79 -7.31 10.98 -2.25
C SER A 79 -6.30 11.92 -1.62
N LEU A 80 -6.72 13.13 -1.24
CA LEU A 80 -5.86 14.11 -0.59
C LEU A 80 -5.35 13.61 0.77
N GLY A 81 -6.24 13.05 1.59
CA GLY A 81 -5.88 12.50 2.89
C GLY A 81 -4.87 11.36 2.80
N ARG A 82 -5.03 10.47 1.81
CA ARG A 82 -4.08 9.38 1.58
C ARG A 82 -2.70 9.87 1.14
N PHE A 83 -2.64 10.88 0.28
CA PHE A 83 -1.36 11.50 -0.11
C PHE A 83 -0.66 12.17 1.08
N LEU A 84 -1.41 12.89 1.93
CA LEU A 84 -0.87 13.49 3.14
C LEU A 84 -0.36 12.44 4.12
N VAL A 85 -1.14 11.38 4.38
CA VAL A 85 -0.73 10.29 5.27
C VAL A 85 0.53 9.59 4.75
N LEU A 86 0.57 9.23 3.46
CA LEU A 86 1.75 8.63 2.84
C LEU A 86 2.96 9.56 2.93
N GLY A 87 2.79 10.85 2.62
CA GLY A 87 3.85 11.85 2.71
C GLY A 87 4.41 12.01 4.12
N VAL A 88 3.53 12.12 5.12
CA VAL A 88 3.92 12.25 6.54
C VAL A 88 4.65 11.00 7.03
N VAL A 89 4.13 9.80 6.72
CA VAL A 89 4.78 8.55 7.16
C VAL A 89 6.13 8.37 6.46
N LEU A 90 6.24 8.64 5.16
CA LEU A 90 7.53 8.59 4.46
C LEU A 90 8.51 9.64 4.99
N ALA A 91 8.06 10.85 5.28
CA ALA A 91 8.89 11.87 5.91
C ALA A 91 9.40 11.41 7.28
N LEU A 92 8.53 10.82 8.10
CA LEU A 92 8.90 10.25 9.39
C LEU A 92 9.94 9.15 9.24
N VAL A 93 9.77 8.24 8.27
CA VAL A 93 10.75 7.18 7.96
C VAL A 93 12.09 7.78 7.55
N GLY A 94 12.09 8.81 6.70
CA GLY A 94 13.33 9.50 6.30
C GLY A 94 14.06 10.15 7.46
N VAL A 95 13.33 10.76 8.41
CA VAL A 95 13.90 11.42 9.58
C VAL A 95 14.37 10.42 10.65
N THR A 96 13.61 9.35 10.87
CA THR A 96 13.86 8.40 11.98
C THR A 96 14.76 7.22 11.61
N LEU A 97 14.66 6.72 10.38
CA LEU A 97 15.32 5.49 9.91
C LEU A 97 16.31 5.75 8.78
N GLY A 98 16.45 7.01 8.35
CA GLY A 98 17.44 7.45 7.37
C GLY A 98 17.05 7.22 5.90
N ARG A 99 17.94 7.68 5.02
CA ARG A 99 17.72 7.74 3.57
C ARG A 99 17.57 6.37 2.91
N GLU A 100 18.32 5.36 3.36
CA GLU A 100 18.25 4.01 2.77
C GLU A 100 16.89 3.36 2.99
N THR A 101 16.34 3.50 4.20
CA THR A 101 15.01 3.01 4.55
C THR A 101 13.92 3.72 3.75
N LEU A 102 14.05 5.03 3.55
CA LEU A 102 13.14 5.81 2.71
C LEU A 102 13.14 5.32 1.26
N LEU A 103 14.32 5.11 0.67
CA LEU A 103 14.45 4.59 -0.69
C LEU A 103 13.85 3.19 -0.83
N GLY A 104 14.08 2.33 0.17
CA GLY A 104 13.44 1.02 0.26
C GLY A 104 11.92 1.11 0.30
N ALA A 105 11.36 2.03 1.10
CA ALA A 105 9.92 2.24 1.21
C ALA A 105 9.29 2.75 -0.09
N CYS A 106 9.95 3.70 -0.76
CA CYS A 106 9.54 4.17 -2.08
C CYS A 106 9.59 3.05 -3.13
N GLY A 107 10.66 2.24 -3.12
CA GLY A 107 10.79 1.08 -4.01
C GLY A 107 9.70 0.02 -3.77
N GLY A 108 9.40 -0.29 -2.51
CA GLY A 108 8.33 -1.20 -2.14
C GLY A 108 6.95 -0.72 -2.60
N LEU A 109 6.65 0.58 -2.43
CA LEU A 109 5.43 1.20 -2.96
C LEU A 109 5.35 1.11 -4.49
N LEU A 110 6.45 1.36 -5.20
CA LEU A 110 6.47 1.32 -6.66
C LEU A 110 6.27 -0.11 -7.18
N VAL A 111 6.95 -1.11 -6.62
CA VAL A 111 6.80 -2.52 -7.02
C VAL A 111 5.38 -3.00 -6.80
N THR A 112 4.80 -2.70 -5.63
CA THR A 112 3.42 -3.11 -5.31
C THR A 112 2.38 -2.45 -6.22
N GLN A 113 2.59 -1.16 -6.56
CA GLN A 113 1.74 -0.42 -7.49
C GLN A 113 1.83 -0.94 -8.93
N VAL A 114 3.04 -1.14 -9.45
CA VAL A 114 3.27 -1.64 -10.81
C VAL A 114 2.66 -3.03 -10.97
N ASN A 115 2.84 -3.91 -9.98
CA ASN A 115 2.30 -5.28 -10.03
C ASN A 115 0.76 -5.30 -10.07
N LEU A 116 0.12 -4.38 -9.35
CA LEU A 116 -1.33 -4.26 -9.37
C LEU A 116 -1.88 -3.66 -10.67
N ASN A 117 -1.12 -2.76 -11.32
CA ASN A 117 -1.50 -2.14 -12.59
C ASN A 117 -1.15 -2.98 -13.82
N LEU A 118 -0.30 -4.01 -13.71
CA LEU A 118 0.00 -4.90 -14.81
C LEU A 118 -1.21 -5.78 -15.13
N PRO A 119 -1.82 -5.66 -16.34
CA PRO A 119 -2.86 -6.57 -16.77
C PRO A 119 -2.22 -7.93 -17.02
N THR A 120 -2.40 -8.87 -16.09
CA THR A 120 -2.03 -10.27 -16.36
C THR A 120 -3.20 -10.84 -17.14
N ARG A 121 -2.98 -10.90 -18.46
CA ARG A 121 -3.80 -11.63 -19.43
C ARG A 121 -3.90 -13.10 -19.01
#